data_AF-A0A9N8P6T1-F1
#
_entry.id   AF-A0A9N8P6T1-F1
#
_cell.length_a   1.000
_cell.length_b   1.000
_cell.length_c   1.000
_cell.angle_alpha   90.00
_cell.angle_beta   90.00
_cell.angle_gamma   90.00
#
_symmetry.space_group_name_H-M   'P 1'
#
loop_
_entity.id
_entity.type
_entity.pdbx_description
1 polymer ?
#
loop_
_entity_poly.entity_id
_entity_poly.type
_entity_poly.pdbx_seq_one_letter_code
_entity_poly.pdbx_strand_id
1 'polypeptide(L)'
;MHFSRTLFPIISLASLVASSPLAHNERDVASTSLRQPSATTTTSSDAPCPTTPEAGTYCGFVNPEDPCAPQPGGQGPSVVPDTVSAFTHYTPFQSMSLNNTYTPGYTSIFTNLTAAANLNNYLGLNYLDTYSPSACAAKCNEAANCTSFNVYIERDPSQNPTKNDSSAPTVWGYWCPNPPSITNFVCALWADAMYNSSATNHGQYRGGDFEVVIVGSNGFVKNGVYISTNYWSGMPASVPTSGMPGPSASGIVAFTGAAGRAESRWMWSAGAFVVAVLIML
;
A
#
# COMPACT_ATOMS: atom_id res chain seq x y z
N MET A 1 11.77 23.44 67.65
CA MET A 1 12.23 22.87 68.93
C MET A 1 12.06 21.36 68.85
N HIS A 2 13.17 20.65 68.98
CA HIS A 2 13.26 19.18 69.01
C HIS A 2 12.51 18.60 70.20
N PHE A 3 11.88 17.44 70.01
CA PHE A 3 11.93 16.23 70.87
C PHE A 3 11.13 15.16 70.10
N SER A 4 11.72 14.26 69.29
CA SER A 4 12.73 13.22 69.54
C SER A 4 12.23 12.07 70.43
N ARG A 5 12.01 10.93 69.76
CA ARG A 5 12.36 9.55 70.19
C ARG A 5 11.47 8.90 71.26
N THR A 6 11.18 7.60 71.27
CA THR A 6 11.97 6.39 70.94
C THR A 6 11.01 5.18 71.02
N LEU A 7 10.93 4.30 70.02
CA LEU A 7 11.66 3.03 69.83
C LEU A 7 11.20 1.81 70.68
N PHE A 8 10.82 0.77 69.94
CA PHE A 8 10.60 -0.65 70.26
C PHE A 8 11.74 -1.30 71.08
N PRO A 9 11.59 -2.54 71.63
CA PRO A 9 12.01 -3.71 70.81
C PRO A 9 11.13 -4.98 70.91
N ILE A 10 10.86 -5.72 69.82
CA ILE A 10 11.58 -6.78 69.07
C ILE A 10 11.54 -8.19 69.76
N ILE A 11 11.35 -9.22 68.91
CA ILE A 11 11.88 -10.62 68.93
C ILE A 11 10.88 -11.65 69.49
N SER A 12 10.61 -12.81 68.88
CA SER A 12 10.88 -13.43 67.57
C SER A 12 10.24 -14.83 67.59
N LEU A 13 9.87 -15.32 66.39
CA LEU A 13 9.77 -16.69 65.87
C LEU A 13 10.03 -17.87 66.81
N ALA A 14 9.46 -19.06 66.66
CA ALA A 14 8.46 -19.67 65.79
C ALA A 14 8.37 -21.15 66.22
N SER A 15 7.32 -21.84 65.75
CA SER A 15 7.29 -23.27 65.33
C SER A 15 6.07 -23.99 65.90
N LEU A 16 5.09 -24.22 65.04
CA LEU A 16 4.02 -25.19 65.24
C LEU A 16 4.07 -26.17 64.07
N VAL A 17 4.28 -27.44 64.39
CA VAL A 17 3.94 -28.57 63.54
C VAL A 17 3.10 -29.50 64.41
N ALA A 18 1.82 -29.67 64.08
CA ALA A 18 1.07 -30.89 64.31
C ALA A 18 -0.37 -30.77 63.76
N SER A 19 -0.66 -31.65 62.81
CA SER A 19 -1.81 -32.56 62.85
C SER A 19 -3.23 -31.98 62.78
N SER A 20 -3.84 -32.16 61.60
CA SER A 20 -5.30 -32.18 61.40
C SER A 20 -5.97 -33.29 62.24
N PRO A 21 -7.26 -33.13 62.58
CA PRO A 21 -8.26 -33.89 61.82
C PRO A 21 -9.62 -33.20 61.59
N LEU A 22 -10.27 -33.65 60.50
CA LEU A 22 -11.71 -33.86 60.28
C LEU A 22 -12.68 -32.69 60.61
N ALA A 23 -13.10 -31.93 59.59
CA ALA A 23 -14.28 -32.22 58.75
C ALA A 23 -15.63 -31.91 59.43
N HIS A 24 -16.13 -30.68 59.22
CA HIS A 24 -17.55 -30.42 59.07
C HIS A 24 -17.77 -29.50 57.88
N ASN A 25 -18.87 -29.78 57.18
CA ASN A 25 -19.21 -29.47 55.81
C ASN A 25 -19.99 -28.15 55.74
N GLU A 26 -19.42 -27.10 55.16
CA GLU A 26 -20.19 -26.00 54.54
C GLU A 26 -19.51 -25.62 53.21
N ARG A 27 -20.28 -25.69 52.12
CA ARG A 27 -19.84 -25.27 50.79
C ARG A 27 -19.91 -23.75 50.72
N ASP A 28 -18.79 -23.08 50.96
CA ASP A 28 -18.62 -21.70 50.53
C ASP A 28 -18.32 -21.66 49.02
N VAL A 29 -19.29 -21.15 48.26
CA VAL A 29 -19.12 -20.80 46.85
C VAL A 29 -18.18 -19.60 46.81
N ALA A 30 -16.94 -19.83 46.39
CA ALA A 30 -15.97 -18.79 46.13
C ALA A 30 -16.52 -17.82 45.06
N SER A 31 -16.95 -16.64 45.49
CA SER A 31 -17.20 -15.50 44.60
C SER A 31 -15.87 -15.02 44.05
N THR A 32 -15.45 -15.60 42.93
CA THR A 32 -14.35 -15.07 42.13
C THR A 32 -14.87 -13.79 41.47
N SER A 33 -14.60 -12.65 42.08
CA SER A 33 -14.77 -11.34 41.45
C SER A 33 -13.76 -11.22 40.30
N LEU A 34 -14.12 -11.80 39.16
CA LEU A 34 -13.53 -11.43 37.89
C LEU A 34 -13.94 -9.98 37.66
N ARG A 35 -12.97 -9.06 37.67
CA ARG A 35 -13.14 -7.73 37.08
C ARG A 35 -13.51 -7.96 35.61
N GLN A 36 -14.81 -7.97 35.34
CA GLN A 36 -15.35 -7.93 34.01
C GLN A 36 -14.88 -6.60 33.39
N PRO A 37 -14.13 -6.60 32.28
CA PRO A 37 -13.93 -5.36 31.54
C PRO A 37 -15.32 -4.89 31.12
N SER A 38 -15.65 -3.64 31.45
CA SER A 38 -16.90 -3.01 30.98
C SER A 38 -16.95 -3.18 29.46
N ALA A 39 -17.88 -4.02 29.00
CA ALA A 39 -18.09 -4.24 27.58
C ALA A 39 -18.58 -2.93 26.97
N THR A 40 -17.72 -2.27 26.21
CA THR A 40 -18.12 -1.13 25.38
C THR A 40 -18.80 -1.70 24.15
N THR A 41 -20.13 -1.65 24.13
CA THR A 41 -20.91 -1.99 22.94
C THR A 41 -20.69 -0.92 21.88
N THR A 42 -20.50 -1.34 20.62
CA THR A 42 -20.56 -0.44 19.47
C THR A 42 -21.86 -0.71 18.72
N THR A 43 -22.36 0.27 17.96
CA THR A 43 -23.63 0.21 17.22
C THR A 43 -23.72 -0.89 16.15
N SER A 44 -22.69 -1.72 15.99
CA SER A 44 -22.49 -2.60 14.82
C SER A 44 -22.25 -4.07 15.14
N SER A 45 -22.32 -4.50 16.41
CA SER A 45 -22.04 -5.91 16.76
C SER A 45 -22.91 -6.43 17.90
N ASP A 46 -23.60 -7.55 17.66
CA ASP A 46 -24.36 -8.29 18.67
C ASP A 46 -23.45 -9.11 19.62
N ALA A 47 -22.16 -9.23 19.31
CA ALA A 47 -21.15 -9.92 20.12
C ALA A 47 -20.20 -8.91 20.81
N PRO A 48 -19.71 -9.21 22.03
CA PRO A 48 -18.72 -8.37 22.70
C PRO A 48 -17.41 -8.36 21.92
N CYS A 49 -16.82 -7.18 21.72
CA CYS A 49 -15.54 -7.05 21.02
C CYS A 49 -14.41 -7.74 21.81
N PRO A 50 -13.45 -8.41 21.14
CA PRO A 50 -12.26 -8.98 21.80
C PRO A 50 -11.37 -7.92 22.50
N THR A 51 -11.43 -6.68 22.02
CA THR A 51 -10.69 -5.51 22.51
C THR A 51 -11.64 -4.31 22.58
N THR A 52 -11.34 -3.32 23.44
CA THR A 52 -12.11 -2.06 23.47
C THR A 52 -11.89 -1.31 22.15
N PRO A 53 -12.93 -1.09 21.32
CA PRO A 53 -12.79 -0.35 20.08
C PRO A 53 -12.50 1.12 20.36
N GLU A 54 -11.83 1.78 19.43
CA GLU A 54 -11.69 3.24 19.49
C GLU A 54 -13.08 3.90 19.45
N ALA A 55 -13.21 5.05 20.13
CA ALA A 55 -14.47 5.76 20.23
C ALA A 55 -15.02 6.10 18.84
N GLY A 56 -16.24 5.62 18.53
CA GLY A 56 -16.90 5.83 17.23
C GLY A 56 -16.60 4.79 16.16
N THR A 57 -15.85 3.73 16.48
CA THR A 57 -15.51 2.65 15.54
C THR A 57 -16.28 1.36 15.83
N TYR A 58 -16.15 0.35 14.97
CA TYR A 58 -16.78 -0.96 15.11
C TYR A 58 -15.78 -2.02 15.62
N CYS A 59 -16.28 -3.15 16.14
CA CYS A 59 -15.39 -4.25 16.53
C CYS A 59 -14.53 -4.72 15.34
N GLY A 60 -13.21 -4.72 15.49
CA GLY A 60 -12.28 -5.15 14.44
C GLY A 60 -11.85 -4.03 13.48
N PHE A 61 -12.30 -2.80 13.70
CA PHE A 61 -11.67 -1.64 13.07
C PHE A 61 -10.20 -1.57 13.47
N VAL A 62 -9.33 -1.39 12.48
CA VAL A 62 -7.91 -1.11 12.67
C VAL A 62 -7.68 0.33 12.28
N ASN A 63 -7.23 1.15 13.22
CA ASN A 63 -6.75 2.48 12.90
C ASN A 63 -5.34 2.36 12.31
N PRO A 64 -5.12 2.67 11.02
CA PRO A 64 -3.78 2.57 10.43
C PRO A 64 -2.80 3.61 11.00
N GLU A 65 -3.29 4.61 11.74
CA GLU A 65 -2.43 5.57 12.44
C GLU A 65 -2.01 5.11 13.85
N ASP A 66 -2.58 4.00 14.35
CA ASP A 66 -2.12 3.42 15.60
C ASP A 66 -0.67 2.95 15.48
N PRO A 67 0.12 3.04 16.56
CA PRO A 67 1.47 2.53 16.57
C PRO A 67 1.52 1.08 16.16
N CYS A 68 2.39 0.77 15.20
CA CYS A 68 2.60 -0.57 14.63
C CYS A 68 1.36 -1.25 14.04
N ALA A 69 0.26 -0.52 13.82
CA ALA A 69 -0.93 -1.09 13.23
C ALA A 69 -0.70 -1.51 11.78
N PRO A 70 -1.25 -2.67 11.35
CA PRO A 70 -1.16 -3.12 9.98
C PRO A 70 -1.60 -2.03 8.99
N GLN A 71 -0.81 -1.81 7.94
CA GLN A 71 -1.16 -0.88 6.87
C GLN A 71 -2.02 -1.57 5.80
N PRO A 72 -2.93 -0.82 5.14
CA PRO A 72 -3.71 -1.35 4.03
C PRO A 72 -2.85 -1.62 2.79
N GLY A 73 -3.34 -2.50 1.91
CA GLY A 73 -2.72 -2.79 0.62
C GLY A 73 -1.91 -4.09 0.62
N GLY A 74 -0.80 -4.10 -0.12
CA GLY A 74 0.13 -5.22 -0.25
C GLY A 74 -0.23 -6.24 -1.33
N GLN A 75 -0.99 -5.83 -2.35
CA GLN A 75 -1.36 -6.70 -3.47
C GLN A 75 -0.21 -6.93 -4.47
N GLY A 76 0.82 -6.09 -4.44
CA GLY A 76 1.99 -6.24 -5.29
C GLY A 76 2.95 -7.35 -4.80
N PRO A 77 3.90 -7.76 -5.65
CA PRO A 77 4.89 -8.78 -5.27
C PRO A 77 5.84 -8.25 -4.19
N SER A 78 6.27 -9.11 -3.27
CA SER A 78 7.37 -8.80 -2.36
C SER A 78 8.70 -8.77 -3.11
N VAL A 79 9.53 -7.78 -2.84
CA VAL A 79 10.88 -7.66 -3.41
C VAL A 79 11.89 -8.26 -2.44
N VAL A 80 12.79 -9.11 -2.95
CA VAL A 80 13.85 -9.76 -2.18
C VAL A 80 15.20 -9.44 -2.81
N PRO A 81 16.17 -8.86 -2.06
CA PRO A 81 16.08 -8.47 -0.65
C PRO A 81 15.16 -7.26 -0.43
N ASP A 82 14.49 -7.18 0.73
CA ASP A 82 13.64 -6.04 1.10
C ASP A 82 14.48 -4.81 1.44
N THR A 83 14.91 -4.10 0.40
CA THR A 83 15.70 -2.88 0.49
C THR A 83 15.19 -1.87 -0.51
N VAL A 84 15.39 -0.60 -0.21
CA VAL A 84 15.07 0.51 -1.12
C VAL A 84 15.77 0.35 -2.47
N SER A 85 17.05 -0.04 -2.46
CA SER A 85 17.83 -0.25 -3.67
C SER A 85 17.27 -1.38 -4.54
N ALA A 86 16.93 -2.54 -3.94
CA ALA A 86 16.35 -3.64 -4.69
C ALA A 86 14.97 -3.27 -5.25
N PHE A 87 14.13 -2.58 -4.47
CA PHE A 87 12.80 -2.13 -4.91
C PHE A 87 12.89 -1.15 -6.08
N THR A 88 13.76 -0.14 -5.96
CA THR A 88 13.93 0.91 -6.98
C THR A 88 14.47 0.38 -8.31
N HIS A 89 15.26 -0.70 -8.27
CA HIS A 89 15.87 -1.32 -9.45
C HIS A 89 15.16 -2.62 -9.89
N TYR A 90 13.98 -2.93 -9.34
CA TYR A 90 13.28 -4.18 -9.62
C TYR A 90 12.69 -4.20 -11.04
N THR A 91 13.42 -4.80 -12.00
CA THR A 91 13.10 -4.84 -13.45
C THR A 91 11.64 -5.10 -13.82
N PRO A 92 10.91 -6.00 -13.13
CA PRO A 92 9.49 -6.22 -13.40
C PRO A 92 8.63 -4.97 -13.21
N PHE A 93 8.94 -4.07 -12.27
CA PHE A 93 8.19 -2.83 -12.07
C PHE A 93 8.37 -1.85 -13.23
N GLN A 94 9.60 -1.70 -13.77
CA GLN A 94 9.79 -0.87 -14.97
C GLN A 94 9.12 -1.50 -16.19
N SER A 95 9.10 -2.83 -16.28
CA SER A 95 8.41 -3.52 -17.37
C SER A 95 6.89 -3.33 -17.31
N MET A 96 6.29 -3.38 -16.10
CA MET A 96 4.85 -3.11 -15.91
C MET A 96 4.48 -1.72 -16.40
N SER A 97 5.21 -0.69 -15.98
CA SER A 97 4.91 0.70 -16.36
C SER A 97 5.11 0.94 -17.86
N LEU A 98 6.20 0.43 -18.46
CA LEU A 98 6.48 0.61 -19.89
C LEU A 98 5.51 -0.15 -20.80
N ASN A 99 4.92 -1.25 -20.33
CA ASN A 99 3.92 -2.01 -21.09
C ASN A 99 2.49 -1.48 -20.93
N ASN A 100 2.24 -0.62 -19.95
CA ASN A 100 0.91 -0.09 -19.63
C ASN A 100 0.89 1.44 -19.80
N THR A 101 1.12 1.91 -21.03
CA THR A 101 1.21 3.34 -21.38
C THR A 101 -0.01 3.87 -22.13
N TYR A 102 -1.00 3.01 -22.39
CA TYR A 102 -2.22 3.36 -23.11
C TYR A 102 -3.45 3.21 -22.22
N THR A 103 -4.38 4.16 -22.35
CA THR A 103 -5.70 4.12 -21.72
C THR A 103 -6.68 4.88 -22.61
N PRO A 104 -7.78 4.26 -23.08
CA PRO A 104 -8.78 4.94 -23.89
C PRO A 104 -9.34 6.19 -23.21
N GLY A 105 -9.44 7.29 -23.95
CA GLY A 105 -9.95 8.57 -23.43
C GLY A 105 -8.95 9.40 -22.64
N TYR A 106 -7.69 8.95 -22.52
CA TYR A 106 -6.62 9.65 -21.83
C TYR A 106 -5.36 9.78 -22.71
N THR A 107 -4.61 10.85 -22.47
CA THR A 107 -3.28 11.10 -23.03
C THR A 107 -2.24 10.79 -21.96
N SER A 108 -1.26 9.95 -22.32
CA SER A 108 -0.09 9.69 -21.48
C SER A 108 0.85 10.90 -21.49
N ILE A 109 1.25 11.37 -20.31
CA ILE A 109 2.07 12.58 -20.12
C ILE A 109 3.51 12.20 -19.82
N PHE A 110 3.71 11.27 -18.89
CA PHE A 110 5.00 10.70 -18.53
C PHE A 110 4.83 9.22 -18.24
N THR A 111 5.93 8.47 -18.38
CA THR A 111 5.95 7.04 -18.17
C THR A 111 7.22 6.62 -17.44
N ASN A 112 7.07 5.63 -16.57
CA ASN A 112 8.16 4.97 -15.85
C ASN A 112 9.08 5.93 -15.07
N LEU A 113 8.51 6.93 -14.41
CA LEU A 113 9.26 7.81 -13.51
C LEU A 113 9.40 7.21 -12.11
N THR A 114 10.39 7.67 -11.36
CA THR A 114 10.64 7.34 -9.94
C THR A 114 10.07 8.41 -8.99
N ALA A 115 8.95 9.00 -9.38
CA ALA A 115 8.21 10.00 -8.63
C ALA A 115 6.73 9.94 -8.99
N ALA A 116 5.85 10.07 -8.01
CA ALA A 116 4.43 10.27 -8.22
C ALA A 116 4.13 11.74 -8.51
N ALA A 117 2.96 11.96 -9.11
CA ALA A 117 2.42 13.29 -9.29
C ALA A 117 2.19 13.98 -7.94
N ASN A 118 2.46 15.29 -7.88
CA ASN A 118 2.10 16.16 -6.79
C ASN A 118 1.47 17.44 -7.37
N LEU A 119 0.16 17.59 -7.19
CA LEU A 119 -0.64 18.71 -7.69
C LEU A 119 -1.44 19.31 -6.52
N ASN A 120 -2.23 20.35 -6.77
CA ASN A 120 -2.94 21.06 -5.71
C ASN A 120 -4.26 20.39 -5.34
N ASN A 121 -5.01 19.93 -6.35
CA ASN A 121 -6.37 19.44 -6.20
C ASN A 121 -6.39 17.91 -6.21
N TYR A 122 -5.90 17.33 -5.12
CA TYR A 122 -5.93 15.89 -4.87
C TYR A 122 -7.35 15.40 -4.57
N LEU A 123 -7.78 14.33 -5.23
CA LEU A 123 -9.11 13.75 -5.06
C LEU A 123 -9.12 12.46 -4.24
N GLY A 124 -7.95 11.89 -3.96
CA GLY A 124 -7.79 10.65 -3.22
C GLY A 124 -6.98 9.60 -3.97
N LEU A 125 -6.70 8.51 -3.28
CA LEU A 125 -6.03 7.32 -3.81
C LEU A 125 -6.89 6.09 -3.68
N ASN A 126 -6.57 5.10 -4.49
CA ASN A 126 -7.05 3.74 -4.37
C ASN A 126 -5.88 2.78 -4.57
N TYR A 127 -5.81 1.73 -3.78
CA TYR A 127 -4.95 0.58 -4.09
C TYR A 127 -5.64 -0.31 -5.12
N LEU A 128 -4.87 -0.75 -6.10
CA LEU A 128 -5.31 -1.67 -7.16
C LEU A 128 -4.73 -3.05 -6.92
N ASP A 129 -5.44 -4.09 -7.35
CA ASP A 129 -4.94 -5.47 -7.29
C ASP A 129 -3.79 -5.72 -8.28
N THR A 130 -3.75 -4.94 -9.37
CA THR A 130 -2.72 -5.02 -10.41
C THR A 130 -2.35 -3.63 -10.91
N TYR A 131 -1.17 -3.49 -11.53
CA TYR A 131 -0.79 -2.28 -12.23
C TYR A 131 -1.68 -2.07 -13.47
N SER A 132 -2.76 -1.29 -13.34
CA SER A 132 -3.75 -1.11 -14.39
C SER A 132 -4.20 0.35 -14.56
N PRO A 133 -3.64 1.06 -15.56
CA PRO A 133 -4.13 2.38 -15.95
C PRO A 133 -5.61 2.41 -16.30
N SER A 134 -6.15 1.36 -16.94
CA SER A 134 -7.57 1.28 -17.26
C SER A 134 -8.46 1.19 -16.01
N ALA A 135 -8.03 0.45 -14.98
CA ALA A 135 -8.76 0.39 -13.71
C ALA A 135 -8.73 1.73 -12.98
N CYS A 136 -7.60 2.45 -13.02
CA CYS A 136 -7.50 3.78 -12.45
C CYS A 136 -8.34 4.82 -13.21
N ALA A 137 -8.37 4.71 -14.55
CA ALA A 137 -9.21 5.55 -15.39
C ALA A 137 -10.70 5.38 -15.10
N ALA A 138 -11.16 4.14 -14.84
CA ALA A 138 -12.54 3.90 -14.43
C ALA A 138 -12.91 4.70 -13.18
N LYS A 139 -12.04 4.68 -12.15
CA LYS A 139 -12.22 5.48 -10.92
C LYS A 139 -12.21 6.99 -11.20
N CYS A 140 -11.32 7.46 -12.08
CA CYS A 140 -11.31 8.86 -12.51
C CYS A 140 -12.55 9.26 -13.34
N ASN A 141 -13.20 8.32 -14.02
CA ASN A 141 -14.42 8.59 -14.76
C ASN A 141 -15.66 8.65 -13.84
N GLU A 142 -15.64 7.93 -12.71
CA GLU A 142 -16.67 8.00 -11.67
C GLU A 142 -16.59 9.30 -10.85
N ALA A 143 -15.39 9.84 -10.65
CA ALA A 143 -15.18 11.12 -9.98
C ALA A 143 -15.46 12.30 -10.92
N ALA A 144 -16.57 13.01 -10.68
CA ALA A 144 -17.08 14.06 -11.56
C ALA A 144 -16.05 15.17 -11.90
N ASN A 145 -15.17 15.52 -10.96
CA ASN A 145 -14.15 16.55 -11.14
C ASN A 145 -12.75 15.99 -11.45
N CYS A 146 -12.59 14.68 -11.69
CA CYS A 146 -11.28 14.12 -12.03
C CYS A 146 -10.91 14.41 -13.48
N THR A 147 -9.74 15.03 -13.65
CA THR A 147 -9.18 15.45 -14.95
C THR A 147 -7.90 14.70 -15.29
N SER A 148 -7.20 14.17 -14.30
CA SER A 148 -6.01 13.35 -14.49
C SER A 148 -5.82 12.31 -13.39
N PHE A 149 -4.99 11.31 -13.66
CA PHE A 149 -4.60 10.33 -12.67
C PHE A 149 -3.15 9.87 -12.89
N ASN A 150 -2.56 9.34 -11.82
CA ASN A 150 -1.24 8.74 -11.83
C ASN A 150 -1.35 7.31 -11.28
N VAL A 151 -0.81 6.34 -12.02
CA VAL A 151 -0.61 4.97 -11.55
C VAL A 151 0.87 4.75 -11.27
N TYR A 152 1.19 4.29 -10.06
CA TYR A 152 2.58 4.07 -9.65
C TYR A 152 2.69 2.89 -8.68
N ILE A 153 3.93 2.45 -8.46
CA ILE A 153 4.27 1.35 -7.56
C ILE A 153 4.99 1.97 -6.37
N GLU A 154 4.45 1.74 -5.18
CA GLU A 154 4.94 2.33 -3.94
C GLU A 154 5.43 1.24 -2.98
N ARG A 155 6.61 1.47 -2.39
CA ARG A 155 7.11 0.67 -1.28
C ARG A 155 6.56 1.27 0.01
N ASP A 156 5.58 0.61 0.60
CA ASP A 156 4.96 1.06 1.84
C ASP A 156 5.34 0.15 3.01
N PRO A 157 5.30 0.64 4.25
CA PRO A 157 5.55 -0.19 5.42
C PRO A 157 4.35 -1.12 5.66
N SER A 158 4.58 -2.37 6.04
CA SER A 158 3.50 -3.30 6.43
C SER A 158 2.77 -2.90 7.70
N GLN A 159 3.38 -2.04 8.52
CA GLN A 159 2.86 -1.55 9.80
C GLN A 159 3.16 -0.05 9.92
N ASN A 160 2.37 0.71 10.68
CA ASN A 160 2.67 2.13 10.89
C ASN A 160 3.99 2.29 11.64
N PRO A 161 5.05 2.87 11.05
CA PRO A 161 6.35 2.89 11.71
C PRO A 161 6.36 3.75 12.98
N THR A 162 6.89 3.22 14.08
CA THR A 162 6.87 3.89 15.40
C THR A 162 8.15 3.59 16.19
N LYS A 163 8.63 4.57 16.97
CA LYS A 163 9.81 4.49 17.85
C LYS A 163 9.49 4.64 19.34
N ASN A 164 8.39 4.04 19.80
CA ASN A 164 7.82 4.25 21.14
C ASN A 164 7.52 5.73 21.44
N ASP A 165 7.16 6.51 20.43
CA ASP A 165 6.89 7.96 20.50
C ASP A 165 5.39 8.30 20.61
N SER A 166 4.54 7.28 20.75
CA SER A 166 3.10 7.42 20.94
C SER A 166 2.65 6.83 22.28
N SER A 167 1.65 7.46 22.88
CA SER A 167 0.92 6.98 24.06
C SER A 167 -0.49 6.48 23.73
N ALA A 168 -0.85 6.42 22.44
CA ALA A 168 -2.15 5.90 22.00
C ALA A 168 -2.31 4.43 22.43
N PRO A 169 -3.44 4.02 23.02
CA PRO A 169 -3.69 2.62 23.35
C PRO A 169 -3.71 1.77 22.07
N THR A 170 -2.77 0.83 21.92
CA THR A 170 -2.70 -0.08 20.76
C THR A 170 -2.43 -1.51 21.21
N VAL A 171 -2.88 -2.48 20.42
CA VAL A 171 -2.59 -3.91 20.61
C VAL A 171 -1.43 -4.40 19.74
N TRP A 172 -0.90 -3.56 18.86
CA TRP A 172 0.10 -3.93 17.85
C TRP A 172 1.54 -3.73 18.31
N GLY A 173 1.74 -3.12 19.48
CA GLY A 173 3.04 -2.76 20.03
C GLY A 173 3.42 -1.32 19.71
N TYR A 174 4.54 -0.87 20.29
CA TYR A 174 4.99 0.52 20.21
C TYR A 174 6.35 0.67 19.49
N TRP A 175 6.99 -0.45 19.13
CA TRP A 175 8.31 -0.47 18.52
C TRP A 175 8.33 -1.24 17.20
N CYS A 176 8.32 -0.48 16.10
CA CYS A 176 8.40 -0.98 14.72
C CYS A 176 8.99 0.12 13.82
N PRO A 177 10.24 0.57 14.05
CA PRO A 177 10.80 1.71 13.33
C PRO A 177 10.95 1.49 11.82
N ASN A 178 11.25 0.25 11.41
CA ASN A 178 11.46 -0.15 10.02
C ASN A 178 10.83 -1.54 9.79
N PRO A 179 9.48 -1.63 9.70
CA PRO A 179 8.80 -2.90 9.49
C PRO A 179 9.07 -3.43 8.07
N PRO A 180 8.77 -4.71 7.79
CA PRO A 180 8.85 -5.25 6.42
C PRO A 180 8.03 -4.40 5.44
N SER A 181 8.47 -4.30 4.19
CA SER A 181 7.71 -3.57 3.18
C SER A 181 6.59 -4.39 2.56
N ILE A 182 5.57 -3.68 2.10
CA ILE A 182 4.55 -4.13 1.17
C ILE A 182 4.66 -3.34 -0.12
N THR A 183 4.22 -3.96 -1.22
CA THR A 183 4.19 -3.31 -2.54
C THR A 183 2.76 -2.93 -2.87
N ASN A 184 2.54 -1.65 -3.16
CA ASN A 184 1.24 -1.11 -3.50
C ASN A 184 1.20 -0.63 -4.95
N PHE A 185 0.15 -1.02 -5.68
CA PHE A 185 -0.20 -0.39 -6.96
C PHE A 185 -1.16 0.75 -6.67
N VAL A 186 -0.67 1.98 -6.70
CA VAL A 186 -1.43 3.16 -6.30
C VAL A 186 -2.05 3.83 -7.50
N CYS A 187 -3.33 4.14 -7.41
CA CYS A 187 -4.08 4.99 -8.33
C CYS A 187 -4.41 6.31 -7.61
N ALA A 188 -3.67 7.37 -7.92
CA ALA A 188 -3.92 8.71 -7.40
C ALA A 188 -4.73 9.55 -8.39
N LEU A 189 -5.82 10.15 -7.92
CA LEU A 189 -6.75 10.93 -8.72
C LEU A 189 -6.58 12.43 -8.46
N TRP A 190 -6.70 13.24 -9.51
CA TRP A 190 -6.49 14.69 -9.45
C TRP A 190 -7.56 15.44 -10.24
N ALA A 191 -7.97 16.59 -9.71
CA ALA A 191 -8.80 17.56 -10.42
C ALA A 191 -7.97 18.56 -11.24
N ASP A 192 -6.65 18.53 -11.12
CA ASP A 192 -5.73 19.29 -11.97
C ASP A 192 -5.29 18.49 -13.21
N ALA A 193 -5.05 19.20 -14.30
CA ALA A 193 -4.32 18.65 -15.43
C ALA A 193 -2.83 18.46 -15.05
N MET A 194 -2.23 17.35 -15.48
CA MET A 194 -0.89 16.95 -15.06
C MET A 194 0.16 17.14 -16.16
N TYR A 195 1.34 17.66 -15.80
CA TYR A 195 2.44 17.89 -16.72
C TYR A 195 3.62 16.96 -16.41
N ASN A 196 4.62 16.91 -17.30
CA ASN A 196 5.87 16.19 -17.03
C ASN A 196 6.53 16.64 -15.70
N SER A 197 6.47 17.94 -15.41
CA SER A 197 7.01 18.53 -14.18
C SER A 197 6.17 18.26 -12.93
N SER A 198 5.02 17.60 -13.04
CA SER A 198 4.16 17.29 -11.89
C SER A 198 4.67 16.11 -11.09
N ALA A 199 5.54 15.25 -11.64
CA ALA A 199 6.10 14.09 -10.96
C ALA A 199 7.26 14.51 -10.03
N THR A 200 6.93 14.97 -8.82
CA THR A 200 7.91 15.50 -7.85
C THR A 200 7.84 14.82 -6.48
N ASN A 201 6.85 13.96 -6.23
CA ASN A 201 6.79 13.18 -5.00
C ASN A 201 7.66 11.93 -5.13
N HIS A 202 8.84 11.95 -4.50
CA HIS A 202 9.78 10.83 -4.50
C HIS A 202 9.55 9.82 -3.37
N GLY A 203 8.53 10.05 -2.54
CA GLY A 203 8.35 9.36 -1.27
C GLY A 203 9.04 10.12 -0.13
N GLN A 204 9.02 9.51 1.06
CA GLN A 204 9.52 10.12 2.28
C GLN A 204 9.87 9.06 3.32
N TYR A 205 10.63 9.46 4.33
CA TYR A 205 10.83 8.66 5.53
C TYR A 205 9.57 8.69 6.41
N ARG A 206 9.15 7.52 6.90
CA ARG A 206 8.06 7.28 7.85
C ARG A 206 8.64 6.75 9.16
N GLY A 207 8.26 7.33 10.30
CA GLY A 207 8.81 6.96 11.63
C GLY A 207 10.33 7.12 11.75
N GLY A 208 10.97 7.83 10.80
CA GLY A 208 12.40 8.11 10.74
C GLY A 208 13.28 7.04 10.07
N ASP A 209 12.87 5.76 10.04
CA ASP A 209 13.74 4.67 9.53
C ASP A 209 13.19 3.94 8.30
N PHE A 210 11.86 3.92 8.11
CA PHE A 210 11.29 3.31 6.91
C PHE A 210 11.24 4.33 5.77
N GLU A 211 11.90 4.03 4.64
CA GLU A 211 11.86 4.87 3.45
C GLU A 211 10.79 4.37 2.47
N VAL A 212 9.78 5.21 2.25
CA VAL A 212 8.80 5.04 1.17
C VAL A 212 9.46 5.52 -0.12
N VAL A 213 9.37 4.71 -1.17
CA VAL A 213 9.88 5.04 -2.49
C VAL A 213 8.86 4.70 -3.57
N ILE A 214 8.89 5.47 -4.65
CA ILE A 214 7.97 5.35 -5.78
C ILE A 214 8.74 4.98 -7.05
N VAL A 215 8.20 4.01 -7.80
CA VAL A 215 8.70 3.62 -9.12
C VAL A 215 7.57 3.34 -10.09
N GLY A 216 7.93 3.16 -11.37
CA GLY A 216 6.98 2.76 -12.41
C GLY A 216 5.82 3.74 -12.56
N SER A 217 6.06 5.03 -12.33
CA SER A 217 5.01 6.04 -12.30
C SER A 217 4.62 6.46 -13.72
N ASN A 218 3.35 6.25 -14.08
CA ASN A 218 2.75 6.68 -15.34
C ASN A 218 1.65 7.70 -15.09
N GLY A 219 1.67 8.78 -15.86
CA GLY A 219 0.73 9.89 -15.71
C GLY A 219 -0.20 10.03 -16.90
N PHE A 220 -1.50 10.18 -16.64
CA PHE A 220 -2.55 10.24 -17.66
C PHE A 220 -3.48 11.42 -17.44
N VAL A 221 -3.80 12.15 -18.51
CA VAL A 221 -4.75 13.27 -18.48
C VAL A 221 -5.91 12.99 -19.42
N LYS A 222 -7.14 13.27 -18.97
CA LYS A 222 -8.34 13.05 -19.76
C LYS A 222 -8.27 13.86 -21.05
N ASN A 223 -8.61 13.23 -22.17
CA ASN A 223 -8.63 13.89 -23.46
C ASN A 223 -9.63 15.06 -23.41
N GLY A 224 -9.25 16.19 -23.99
CA GLY A 224 -10.09 17.38 -23.94
C GLY A 224 -9.87 18.27 -22.70
N VAL A 225 -9.00 17.90 -21.76
CA VAL A 225 -8.62 18.82 -20.66
C VAL A 225 -7.71 19.94 -21.18
N TYR A 226 -6.87 19.66 -22.19
CA TYR A 226 -5.92 20.62 -22.76
C TYR A 226 -6.44 21.48 -23.93
N ILE A 227 -7.75 21.52 -24.20
CA ILE A 227 -8.25 22.25 -25.38
C ILE A 227 -8.37 23.76 -25.11
N SER A 228 -7.36 24.49 -25.60
CA SER A 228 -7.49 25.67 -26.45
C SER A 228 -8.45 26.79 -26.01
N THR A 229 -8.16 27.44 -24.89
CA THR A 229 -8.28 28.92 -24.75
C THR A 229 -7.21 29.51 -23.81
N ASN A 230 -6.58 28.67 -22.98
CA ASN A 230 -5.53 29.11 -22.03
C ASN A 230 -4.16 28.44 -22.24
N TYR A 231 -3.94 27.73 -23.36
CA TYR A 231 -2.56 27.43 -23.78
C TYR A 231 -1.95 28.71 -24.34
N TRP A 232 -1.58 29.63 -23.44
CA TRP A 232 -0.80 30.80 -23.80
C TRP A 232 0.50 30.29 -24.40
N SER A 233 0.76 30.66 -25.64
CA SER A 233 1.99 30.43 -26.41
C SER A 233 3.21 31.13 -25.78
N GLY A 234 3.44 30.86 -24.50
CA GLY A 234 4.41 31.52 -23.64
C GLY A 234 4.57 30.87 -22.26
N MET A 235 3.82 29.81 -21.91
CA MET A 235 4.37 28.82 -20.98
C MET A 235 5.27 27.90 -21.81
N PRO A 236 6.60 27.99 -21.65
CA PRO A 236 7.45 27.07 -22.37
C PRO A 236 7.07 25.66 -21.90
N ALA A 237 6.85 24.77 -22.86
CA ALA A 237 7.18 23.37 -22.70
C ALA A 237 8.71 23.22 -22.54
N SER A 238 9.34 24.04 -21.68
CA SER A 238 10.68 23.79 -21.19
C SER A 238 10.53 22.72 -20.13
N VAL A 239 10.45 21.49 -20.62
CA VAL A 239 11.03 20.34 -19.94
C VAL A 239 12.43 20.77 -19.49
N PRO A 240 12.76 20.79 -18.19
CA PRO A 240 14.16 20.81 -17.80
C PRO A 240 14.72 19.44 -18.17
N THR A 241 15.31 19.30 -19.36
CA THR A 241 16.12 18.13 -19.75
C THR A 241 17.51 18.14 -19.09
N SER A 242 17.75 18.99 -18.10
CA SER A 242 19.00 19.00 -17.35
C SER A 242 19.02 17.83 -16.37
N GLY A 243 19.41 16.64 -16.85
CA GLY A 243 19.72 15.50 -15.99
C GLY A 243 19.40 14.11 -16.53
N MET A 244 18.68 13.97 -17.66
CA MET A 244 18.45 12.64 -18.25
C MET A 244 19.56 12.27 -19.24
N PRO A 245 20.21 11.09 -19.11
CA PRO A 245 20.96 10.50 -20.19
C PRO A 245 20.02 10.33 -21.39
N GLY A 246 20.36 10.95 -22.53
CA GLY A 246 19.59 10.80 -23.75
C GLY A 246 19.51 9.32 -24.16
N PRO A 247 18.46 8.90 -24.89
CA PRO A 247 18.41 7.55 -25.45
C PRO A 247 19.64 7.38 -26.34
N SER A 248 20.52 6.44 -25.96
CA SER A 248 21.61 6.03 -26.82
C SER A 248 21.01 5.52 -28.12
N ALA A 249 21.37 6.16 -29.23
CA ALA A 249 20.88 5.89 -30.58
C ALA A 249 21.46 4.57 -31.13
N SER A 250 21.15 3.46 -30.49
CA SER A 250 21.49 2.11 -30.95
C SER A 250 20.43 1.14 -30.47
N GLY A 251 19.35 1.00 -31.24
CA GLY A 251 18.33 -0.03 -30.95
C GLY A 251 16.93 0.15 -31.53
N ILE A 252 16.62 1.23 -32.27
CA ILE A 252 15.31 1.31 -32.94
C ILE A 252 15.34 0.41 -34.18
N VAL A 253 14.81 -0.79 -34.04
CA VAL A 253 14.32 -1.58 -35.18
C VAL A 253 12.89 -1.10 -35.45
N ALA A 254 12.71 -0.38 -36.54
CA ALA A 254 11.40 0.07 -36.99
C ALA A 254 10.59 -1.14 -37.51
N PHE A 255 9.50 -1.50 -36.84
CA PHE A 255 8.49 -2.40 -37.41
C PHE A 255 7.53 -1.57 -38.28
N THR A 256 7.79 -1.54 -39.58
CA THR A 256 6.81 -1.15 -40.61
C THR A 256 5.98 -2.38 -40.97
N GLY A 257 4.80 -2.52 -40.37
CA GLY A 257 3.81 -3.54 -40.71
C GLY A 257 2.48 -2.90 -41.07
N ALA A 258 2.24 -2.74 -42.38
CA ALA A 258 1.11 -2.07 -42.97
C ALA A 258 -0.25 -2.72 -42.64
N ALA A 259 -1.27 -1.87 -42.54
CA ALA A 259 -2.68 -2.24 -42.54
C ALA A 259 -3.08 -2.95 -43.84
N GLY A 260 -3.72 -4.11 -43.74
CA GLY A 260 -4.37 -4.82 -44.84
C GLY A 260 -5.74 -5.33 -44.41
N ARG A 261 -6.80 -4.85 -45.07
CA ARG A 261 -8.21 -5.20 -44.83
C ARG A 261 -8.51 -6.66 -45.17
N ALA A 262 -9.55 -7.16 -44.50
CA ALA A 262 -10.21 -8.44 -44.72
C ALA A 262 -10.68 -8.68 -46.17
N GLU A 263 -10.57 -9.92 -46.65
CA GLU A 263 -11.62 -10.61 -47.42
C GLU A 263 -11.61 -12.11 -47.14
N SER A 264 -12.81 -12.67 -47.08
CA SER A 264 -13.12 -14.10 -46.96
C SER A 264 -13.21 -14.72 -48.36
N ARG A 265 -12.70 -15.95 -48.56
CA ARG A 265 -13.19 -16.87 -49.61
C ARG A 265 -12.69 -18.30 -49.46
N TRP A 266 -13.62 -19.20 -49.71
CA TRP A 266 -13.57 -20.66 -49.71
C TRP A 266 -12.74 -21.24 -50.87
N MET A 267 -12.12 -22.42 -50.69
CA MET A 267 -12.36 -23.67 -51.45
C MET A 267 -11.15 -24.65 -51.48
N TRP A 268 -11.38 -25.84 -50.89
CA TRP A 268 -11.12 -27.22 -51.37
C TRP A 268 -9.76 -27.67 -51.97
N SER A 269 -9.21 -28.69 -51.28
CA SER A 269 -8.71 -30.01 -51.77
C SER A 269 -7.48 -30.11 -52.68
N ALA A 270 -6.50 -30.92 -52.26
CA ALA A 270 -6.28 -32.30 -52.73
C ALA A 270 -4.95 -32.86 -52.22
N GLY A 271 -4.87 -34.18 -52.02
CA GLY A 271 -3.60 -34.91 -52.05
C GLY A 271 -3.25 -35.69 -50.79
N ALA A 272 -3.94 -36.81 -50.58
CA ALA A 272 -3.43 -37.90 -49.74
C ALA A 272 -2.23 -38.58 -50.44
N PHE A 273 -1.16 -38.87 -49.70
CA PHE A 273 -0.35 -40.07 -49.95
C PHE A 273 0.13 -40.67 -48.62
N VAL A 274 -0.30 -41.91 -48.44
CA VAL A 274 0.02 -42.88 -47.39
C VAL A 274 1.39 -43.50 -47.67
N VAL A 275 2.12 -43.92 -46.62
CA VAL A 275 2.90 -45.18 -46.44
C VAL A 275 3.85 -44.96 -45.24
N ALA A 276 3.50 -45.44 -44.03
CA ALA A 276 3.97 -46.68 -43.35
C ALA A 276 5.49 -46.66 -43.00
N VAL A 277 5.87 -46.48 -41.73
CA VAL A 277 6.12 -47.48 -40.65
C VAL A 277 7.28 -48.45 -40.93
N LEU A 278 8.36 -48.35 -40.12
CA LEU A 278 9.18 -49.43 -39.51
C LEU A 278 10.22 -48.75 -38.57
N ILE A 279 10.13 -48.83 -37.23
CA ILE A 279 10.60 -49.88 -36.30
C ILE A 279 12.14 -50.10 -36.28
N MET A 280 12.70 -49.94 -35.06
CA MET A 280 13.98 -50.41 -34.47
C MET A 280 15.30 -49.79 -34.94
N LEU A 281 15.93 -49.03 -34.02
CA LEU A 281 17.09 -49.46 -33.22
C LEU A 281 17.09 -48.69 -31.88
#